data_AF-A0A1T5L5Y7-F1
#
_entry.id   AF-A0A1T5L5Y7-F1
#
_cell.length_a   1.000
_cell.length_b   1.000
_cell.length_c   1.000
_cell.angle_alpha   90.00
_cell.angle_beta   90.00
_cell.angle_gamma   90.00
#
_symmetry.space_group_name_H-M   'P 1'
#
loop_
_entity.id
_entity.type
_entity.pdbx_description
1 polymer ?
#
loop_
_entity_poly.entity_id
_entity_poly.type
_entity_poly.pdbx_seq_one_letter_code
_entity_poly.pdbx_strand_id
1 'polypeptide(L)'
;MIVVTADQRGSRRGVDRVPEALAIVAARSAARPGVVLPFDRTVGDEVQGVLDATDDGAALTVDLVLELVRDGGWSVGIGLGGVVRPLPAASRAASGPAFVRARTAVERARRRGRGSVPVAVVGPDEEPRATVAADAQALLHLLGAVVARRSPAGWEAVDTLVAQRGPAPQRASAAVLRVSEQAVSQRLRAALWAEDAAVRPLAARLLRAAGAEPVSDDDMDDADDADGVDERDGAAGDGSRDVGEERGR
;
A
#
# COMPACT_ATOMS: atom_id res chain seq x y z
N MET A 1 -2.16 8.91 -4.61
CA MET A 1 -0.81 8.33 -4.84
C MET A 1 -0.14 8.02 -3.51
N ILE A 2 0.89 7.18 -3.54
CA ILE A 2 1.75 6.84 -2.40
C ILE A 2 3.20 7.18 -2.75
N VAL A 3 3.81 8.12 -2.05
CA VAL A 3 5.23 8.45 -2.21
C VAL A 3 6.00 7.82 -1.07
N VAL A 4 7.04 7.05 -1.41
CA VAL A 4 7.92 6.39 -0.43
C VAL A 4 9.31 7.00 -0.53
N THR A 5 9.81 7.48 0.61
CA THR A 5 11.16 8.02 0.76
C THR A 5 11.92 7.21 1.80
N ALA A 6 13.04 6.60 1.40
CA ALA A 6 13.90 5.80 2.26
C ALA A 6 15.25 6.47 2.47
N ASP A 7 15.45 6.83 3.72
CA ASP A 7 16.57 7.52 4.33
C ASP A 7 17.70 6.69 4.95
N GLN A 8 18.94 6.67 4.43
CA GLN A 8 20.02 5.98 5.14
C GLN A 8 20.35 6.62 6.51
N ARG A 9 20.41 5.79 7.54
CA ARG A 9 20.88 6.18 8.88
C ARG A 9 22.39 6.22 8.95
N GLY A 10 22.91 7.29 9.52
CA GLY A 10 24.34 7.39 9.86
C GLY A 10 25.26 7.47 8.63
N SER A 11 24.73 7.87 7.47
CA SER A 11 25.44 7.99 6.19
C SER A 11 26.76 8.75 6.27
N ARG A 12 26.86 9.79 7.10
CA ARG A 12 28.08 10.58 7.32
C ARG A 12 29.29 9.77 7.82
N ARG A 13 29.11 8.55 8.32
CA ARG A 13 30.17 7.71 8.89
C ARG A 13 30.16 6.27 8.36
N GLY A 14 29.24 5.95 7.45
CA GLY A 14 29.01 4.60 6.95
C GLY A 14 29.29 4.47 5.47
N VAL A 15 29.32 3.22 4.99
CA VAL A 15 29.34 2.92 3.55
C VAL A 15 28.00 3.36 2.95
N ASP A 16 28.03 3.87 1.72
CA ASP A 16 26.81 4.16 0.94
C ASP A 16 26.06 2.86 0.66
N ARG A 17 24.82 2.74 1.17
CA ARG A 17 23.94 1.56 1.03
C ARG A 17 22.83 1.76 0.01
N VAL A 18 22.79 2.92 -0.64
CA VAL A 18 21.77 3.25 -1.65
C VAL A 18 21.75 2.25 -2.81
N PRO A 19 22.89 1.82 -3.38
CA PRO A 19 22.89 0.83 -4.46
C PRO A 19 22.20 -0.49 -4.06
N GLU A 20 22.45 -0.99 -2.86
CA GLU A 20 21.85 -2.22 -2.34
C GLU A 20 20.34 -2.05 -2.11
N ALA A 21 19.91 -0.92 -1.55
CA ALA A 21 18.48 -0.65 -1.37
C ALA A 21 17.74 -0.55 -2.71
N LEU A 22 18.32 0.10 -3.71
CA LEU A 22 17.74 0.15 -5.06
C LEU A 22 17.65 -1.25 -5.67
N ALA A 23 18.66 -2.10 -5.47
CA ALA A 23 18.62 -3.49 -5.93
C ALA A 23 17.51 -4.31 -5.23
N ILE A 24 17.32 -4.14 -3.92
CA ILE A 24 16.23 -4.77 -3.15
C ILE A 24 14.88 -4.32 -3.72
N VAL A 25 14.67 -3.02 -3.85
CA VAL A 25 13.40 -2.46 -4.33
C VAL A 25 13.12 -2.88 -5.78
N ALA A 26 14.12 -2.86 -6.66
CA ALA A 26 14.00 -3.33 -8.03
C ALA A 26 13.63 -4.81 -8.09
N ALA A 27 14.30 -5.68 -7.34
CA ALA A 27 14.01 -7.11 -7.32
C ALA A 27 12.58 -7.41 -6.82
N ARG A 28 12.08 -6.61 -5.87
CA ARG A 28 10.73 -6.77 -5.32
C ARG A 28 9.63 -6.18 -6.19
N SER A 29 9.94 -5.19 -7.03
CA SER A 29 8.97 -4.50 -7.89
C SER A 29 8.95 -4.97 -9.35
N ALA A 30 10.02 -5.61 -9.84
CA ALA A 30 10.22 -5.92 -11.27
C ALA A 30 9.07 -6.70 -11.96
N ALA A 31 8.30 -7.50 -11.22
CA ALA A 31 7.21 -8.31 -11.74
C ALA A 31 5.84 -7.96 -11.12
N ARG A 32 5.72 -6.77 -10.52
CA ARG A 32 4.52 -6.35 -9.81
C ARG A 32 3.99 -5.03 -10.36
N PRO A 33 2.66 -4.92 -10.58
CA PRO A 33 2.03 -3.63 -10.85
C PRO A 33 2.15 -2.69 -9.63
N GLY A 34 1.81 -1.42 -9.83
CA GLY A 34 1.70 -0.44 -8.75
C GLY A 34 2.79 0.63 -8.72
N VAL A 35 3.93 0.43 -9.38
CA VAL A 35 4.97 1.47 -9.50
C VAL A 35 4.57 2.46 -10.60
N VAL A 36 4.41 3.73 -10.22
CA VAL A 36 4.08 4.83 -11.14
C VAL A 36 5.35 5.58 -11.57
N LEU A 37 6.23 5.88 -10.62
CA LEU A 37 7.58 6.36 -10.89
C LEU A 37 8.60 5.45 -10.21
N PRO A 38 9.63 4.99 -10.93
CA PRO A 38 10.62 4.08 -10.38
C PRO A 38 11.33 4.70 -9.19
N PHE A 39 11.83 3.83 -8.32
CA PHE A 39 12.69 4.25 -7.23
C PHE A 39 14.05 4.67 -7.78
N ASP A 40 14.49 5.85 -7.39
CA ASP A 40 15.77 6.40 -7.81
C ASP A 40 16.46 7.06 -6.60
N ARG A 41 17.78 7.20 -6.69
CA ARG A 41 18.56 7.99 -5.74
C ARG A 41 18.22 9.46 -5.94
N THR A 42 17.80 10.12 -4.85
CA THR A 42 17.59 11.56 -4.85
C THR A 42 18.85 12.25 -4.33
N VAL A 43 18.75 13.16 -3.36
CA VAL A 43 19.90 13.89 -2.83
C VAL A 43 20.60 13.05 -1.77
N GLY A 44 21.90 12.80 -1.97
CA GLY A 44 22.74 12.17 -0.95
C GLY A 44 22.43 10.69 -0.77
N ASP A 45 21.89 10.34 0.39
CA ASP A 45 21.68 8.98 0.89
C ASP A 45 20.21 8.54 0.88
N GLU A 46 19.40 9.23 0.07
CA GLU A 46 17.95 9.04 -0.03
C GLU A 46 17.55 8.31 -1.33
N VAL A 47 16.60 7.39 -1.18
CA VAL A 47 15.93 6.66 -2.26
C VAL A 47 14.45 7.04 -2.26
N GLN A 48 13.89 7.38 -3.43
CA GLN A 48 12.49 7.81 -3.55
C GLN A 48 11.80 7.21 -4.75
N GLY A 49 10.57 6.73 -4.56
CA GLY A 49 9.69 6.20 -5.60
C GLY A 49 8.24 6.60 -5.41
N VAL A 50 7.42 6.41 -6.44
CA VAL A 50 5.98 6.68 -6.41
C VAL A 50 5.21 5.44 -6.80
N LEU A 51 4.23 5.09 -5.99
CA LEU A 51 3.28 4.03 -6.25
C LEU A 51 1.88 4.62 -6.40
N ASP A 52 1.03 3.91 -7.13
CA ASP A 52 -0.38 4.24 -7.16
C ASP A 52 -1.05 3.90 -5.81
N ALA A 53 -2.22 4.49 -5.58
CA ALA A 53 -3.05 4.18 -4.43
C ALA A 53 -4.14 3.17 -4.83
N THR A 54 -3.78 2.12 -5.58
CA THR A 54 -4.65 0.96 -5.82
C THR A 54 -4.29 -0.17 -4.84
N ASP A 55 -5.00 -1.30 -4.91
CA ASP A 55 -4.66 -2.46 -4.07
C ASP A 55 -3.24 -2.98 -4.35
N ASP A 56 -2.79 -2.95 -5.61
CA ASP A 56 -1.46 -3.41 -6.02
C ASP A 56 -0.35 -2.48 -5.50
N GLY A 57 -0.49 -1.17 -5.73
CA GLY A 57 0.48 -0.18 -5.25
C GLY A 57 0.56 -0.12 -3.72
N ALA A 58 -0.58 -0.26 -3.03
CA ALA A 58 -0.60 -0.30 -1.58
C ALA A 58 0.02 -1.59 -1.02
N ALA A 59 -0.27 -2.76 -1.60
CA ALA A 59 0.35 -4.02 -1.19
C ALA A 59 1.87 -4.01 -1.45
N LEU A 60 2.30 -3.52 -2.61
CA LEU A 60 3.72 -3.36 -2.93
C LEU A 60 4.40 -2.39 -1.95
N THR A 61 3.74 -1.28 -1.58
CA THR A 61 4.26 -0.36 -0.57
C THR A 61 4.54 -1.05 0.76
N VAL A 62 3.59 -1.85 1.28
CA VAL A 62 3.78 -2.59 2.54
C VAL A 62 5.00 -3.50 2.45
N ASP A 63 5.12 -4.26 1.36
CA ASP A 63 6.23 -5.20 1.18
C ASP A 63 7.58 -4.48 1.10
N LEU A 64 7.69 -3.41 0.32
CA LEU A 64 8.93 -2.63 0.19
C LEU A 64 9.35 -2.01 1.53
N VAL A 65 8.40 -1.47 2.30
CA VAL A 65 8.67 -0.90 3.63
C VAL A 65 9.19 -1.97 4.58
N LEU A 66 8.59 -3.15 4.60
CA LEU A 66 9.03 -4.24 5.48
C LEU A 66 10.39 -4.83 5.05
N GLU A 67 10.70 -4.85 3.76
CA GLU A 67 12.02 -5.24 3.26
C GLU A 67 13.10 -4.23 3.66
N LEU A 68 12.82 -2.92 3.61
CA LEU A 68 13.75 -1.88 4.09
C LEU A 68 13.92 -1.92 5.63
N VAL A 69 12.86 -2.26 6.36
CA VAL A 69 12.94 -2.50 7.82
C VAL A 69 13.82 -3.72 8.11
N ARG A 70 13.67 -4.80 7.33
CA ARG A 70 14.49 -6.02 7.44
C ARG A 70 15.97 -5.75 7.12
N ASP A 71 16.25 -5.04 6.03
CA ASP A 71 17.63 -4.64 5.66
C ASP A 71 18.29 -3.76 6.74
N GLY A 72 17.46 -3.02 7.48
CA GLY A 72 17.88 -2.20 8.59
C GLY A 72 18.69 -0.98 8.16
N GLY A 73 18.82 0.00 9.05
CA GLY A 73 19.57 1.22 8.72
C GLY A 73 18.83 2.23 7.83
N TRP A 74 17.52 2.06 7.60
CA TRP A 74 16.69 2.98 6.80
C TRP A 74 15.59 3.65 7.61
N SER A 75 15.47 4.97 7.51
CA SER A 75 14.29 5.73 7.95
C SER A 75 13.32 5.80 6.79
N VAL A 76 12.10 5.29 6.93
CA VAL A 76 11.15 5.23 5.81
C VAL A 76 9.98 6.18 6.07
N GLY A 77 9.78 7.13 5.18
CA GLY A 77 8.65 8.03 5.15
C GLY A 77 7.67 7.65 4.05
N ILE A 78 6.39 7.64 4.37
CA ILE A 78 5.29 7.40 3.43
C ILE A 78 4.40 8.64 3.41
N GLY A 79 4.26 9.26 2.25
CA GLY A 79 3.36 10.39 2.01
C GLY A 79 2.19 9.97 1.13
N LEU A 80 0.97 10.29 1.56
CA LEU A 80 -0.26 9.90 0.85
C LEU A 80 -0.98 11.13 0.27
N GLY A 81 -1.60 10.96 -0.89
CA GLY A 81 -2.49 11.94 -1.52
C GLY A 81 -2.11 12.30 -2.96
N GLY A 82 -2.51 13.51 -3.38
CA GLY A 82 -2.33 13.99 -4.74
C GLY A 82 -0.88 14.33 -5.11
N VAL A 83 -0.64 14.34 -6.43
CA VAL A 83 0.63 14.73 -7.08
C VAL A 83 0.34 15.71 -8.21
N VAL A 84 1.30 16.57 -8.53
CA VAL A 84 1.18 17.49 -9.68
C VAL A 84 1.34 16.68 -10.96
N ARG A 85 0.42 16.88 -11.91
CA ARG A 85 0.41 16.26 -13.23
C ARG A 85 0.71 17.30 -14.33
N PRO A 86 1.26 16.89 -15.49
CA PRO A 86 1.71 15.54 -15.83
C PRO A 86 2.93 15.09 -15.01
N LEU A 87 3.04 13.77 -14.78
CA LEU A 87 4.20 13.23 -14.06
C LEU A 87 5.45 13.27 -14.95
N PRO A 88 6.61 13.65 -14.40
CA PRO A 88 7.88 13.58 -15.13
C PRO A 88 8.37 12.13 -15.21
N ALA A 89 9.46 11.91 -15.96
CA ALA A 89 10.07 10.58 -16.07
C ALA A 89 10.77 10.09 -14.78
N ALA A 90 11.14 10.99 -13.87
CA ALA A 90 11.91 10.68 -12.67
C ALA A 90 11.26 11.24 -11.40
N SER A 91 11.23 10.44 -10.32
CA SER A 91 10.61 10.80 -9.04
C SER A 91 11.18 12.09 -8.43
N ARG A 92 12.49 12.36 -8.60
CA ARG A 92 13.17 13.57 -8.11
C ARG A 92 12.68 14.88 -8.73
N ALA A 93 12.05 14.81 -9.91
CA ALA A 93 11.50 15.99 -10.60
C ALA A 93 10.00 16.17 -10.35
N ALA A 94 9.36 15.20 -9.69
CA ALA A 94 7.94 15.23 -9.40
C ALA A 94 7.66 16.04 -8.12
N SER A 95 6.44 16.54 -7.99
CA SER A 95 6.02 17.37 -6.86
C SER A 95 4.55 17.15 -6.51
N GLY A 96 4.13 17.74 -5.39
CA GLY A 96 2.74 17.71 -4.92
C GLY A 96 2.61 17.36 -3.43
N PRO A 97 1.38 17.42 -2.89
CA PRO A 97 1.12 17.18 -1.47
C PRO A 97 1.70 15.86 -0.95
N ALA A 98 1.63 14.77 -1.72
CA ALA A 98 2.18 13.48 -1.31
C ALA A 98 3.71 13.51 -1.10
N PHE A 99 4.46 14.28 -1.91
CA PHE A 99 5.91 14.43 -1.75
C PHE A 99 6.29 15.23 -0.50
N VAL A 100 5.57 16.33 -0.23
CA VAL A 100 5.77 17.14 0.99
C VAL A 100 5.50 16.30 2.24
N ARG A 101 4.44 15.48 2.19
CA ARG A 101 4.08 14.55 3.26
C ARG A 101 5.11 13.44 3.43
N ALA A 102 5.63 12.86 2.35
CA ALA A 102 6.68 11.84 2.41
C ALA A 102 7.97 12.39 3.02
N ARG A 103 8.34 13.63 2.68
CA ARG A 103 9.47 14.33 3.31
C ARG A 103 9.23 14.54 4.81
N THR A 104 8.04 15.00 5.18
CA THR A 104 7.67 15.15 6.60
C THR A 104 7.71 13.81 7.34
N ALA A 105 7.24 12.74 6.69
CA ALA A 105 7.23 11.39 7.22
C ALA A 105 8.65 10.86 7.46
N VAL A 106 9.57 10.98 6.49
CA VAL A 106 10.93 10.46 6.64
C VAL A 106 11.69 11.22 7.73
N GLU A 107 11.47 12.53 7.86
CA GLU A 107 12.02 13.34 8.95
C GLU A 107 11.47 12.91 10.32
N ARG A 108 10.17 12.61 10.43
CA ARG A 108 9.58 12.02 11.65
C ARG A 108 10.21 10.66 11.95
N ALA A 109 10.41 9.81 10.94
CA ALA A 109 11.05 8.50 11.08
C ALA A 109 12.52 8.57 11.50
N ARG A 110 13.29 9.56 11.02
CA ARG A 110 14.69 9.80 11.39
C ARG A 110 14.85 10.15 12.86
N ARG A 111 13.92 10.96 13.41
CA ARG A 111 13.96 11.42 14.82
C ARG A 111 13.59 10.34 15.83
N ARG A 112 12.99 9.23 15.39
CA ARG A 112 12.61 8.14 16.28
C ARG A 112 13.85 7.48 16.90
N GLY A 113 13.78 7.20 18.20
CA GLY A 113 14.91 6.69 18.98
C GLY A 113 15.34 5.27 18.61
N ARG A 114 16.54 4.87 19.09
CA ARG A 114 17.06 3.51 18.93
C ARG A 114 16.07 2.49 19.53
N GLY A 115 15.75 1.44 18.78
CA GLY A 115 14.84 0.37 19.21
C GLY A 115 13.37 0.54 18.78
N SER A 116 13.02 1.66 18.15
CA SER A 116 11.69 1.85 17.55
C SER A 116 11.69 1.55 16.04
N VAL A 117 10.53 1.20 15.50
CA VAL A 117 10.40 0.94 14.07
C VAL A 117 10.52 2.25 13.30
N PRO A 118 11.46 2.31 12.34
CA PRO A 118 11.85 3.54 11.69
C PRO A 118 10.93 3.98 10.55
N VAL A 119 9.61 3.87 10.72
CA VAL A 119 8.62 4.14 9.68
C VAL A 119 7.74 5.29 10.11
N ALA A 120 7.33 6.17 9.20
CA ALA A 120 6.26 7.11 9.44
C ALA A 120 5.31 7.19 8.24
N VAL A 121 4.04 7.48 8.52
CA VAL A 121 3.03 7.76 7.49
C VAL A 121 2.46 9.13 7.75
N VAL A 122 2.32 9.91 6.68
CA VAL A 122 1.65 11.22 6.70
C VAL A 122 0.62 11.22 5.58
N GLY A 123 -0.64 11.25 5.96
CA GLY A 123 -1.77 11.36 5.06
C GLY A 123 -2.28 12.79 4.91
N PRO A 124 -3.39 12.96 4.17
CA PRO A 124 -4.17 14.18 4.19
C PRO A 124 -4.68 14.50 5.60
N ASP A 125 -4.85 15.79 5.93
CA ASP A 125 -5.24 16.25 7.28
C ASP A 125 -6.77 16.19 7.49
N GLU A 126 -7.51 15.91 6.43
CA GLU A 126 -8.97 15.77 6.48
C GLU A 126 -9.39 14.43 7.09
N GLU A 127 -10.39 14.44 7.97
CA GLU A 127 -11.04 13.20 8.41
C GLU A 127 -11.97 12.65 7.30
N PRO A 128 -12.06 11.32 7.13
CA PRO A 128 -11.46 10.25 7.96
C PRO A 128 -10.00 9.89 7.60
N ARG A 129 -9.40 10.55 6.61
CA ARG A 129 -8.09 10.14 6.04
C ARG A 129 -6.94 10.31 7.02
N ALA A 130 -6.96 11.37 7.82
CA ALA A 130 -5.96 11.60 8.85
C ALA A 130 -5.92 10.43 9.85
N THR A 131 -7.09 10.00 10.35
CA THR A 131 -7.21 8.82 11.22
C THR A 131 -6.72 7.55 10.53
N VAL A 132 -7.16 7.29 9.29
CA VAL A 132 -6.75 6.09 8.55
C VAL A 132 -5.24 6.05 8.30
N ALA A 133 -4.59 7.18 8.03
CA ALA A 133 -3.14 7.26 7.88
C ALA A 133 -2.41 6.98 9.21
N ALA A 134 -2.96 7.46 10.34
CA ALA A 134 -2.44 7.16 11.66
C ALA A 134 -2.57 5.66 12.01
N ASP A 135 -3.70 5.04 11.67
CA ASP A 135 -3.92 3.60 11.83
C ASP A 135 -2.96 2.77 10.97
N ALA A 136 -2.75 3.17 9.71
CA ALA A 136 -1.76 2.55 8.83
C ALA A 136 -0.35 2.60 9.45
N GLN A 137 0.04 3.75 10.01
CA GLN A 137 1.34 3.89 10.69
C GLN A 137 1.44 2.95 11.90
N ALA A 138 0.42 2.92 12.76
CA ALA A 138 0.42 2.08 13.96
C ALA A 138 0.57 0.60 13.60
N LEU A 139 -0.14 0.15 12.55
CA LEU A 139 -0.05 -1.22 12.08
C LEU A 139 1.33 -1.55 11.45
N LEU A 140 1.89 -0.63 10.65
CA LEU A 140 3.23 -0.78 10.09
C LEU A 140 4.31 -0.80 11.18
N HIS A 141 4.11 -0.09 12.30
CA HIS A 141 4.99 -0.18 13.45
C HIS A 141 4.94 -1.56 14.09
N LEU A 142 3.74 -2.13 14.27
CA LEU A 142 3.62 -3.49 14.82
C LEU A 142 4.30 -4.51 13.89
N LEU A 143 3.97 -4.49 12.61
CA LEU A 143 4.56 -5.36 11.58
C LEU A 143 6.08 -5.21 11.49
N GLY A 144 6.57 -3.98 11.42
CA GLY A 144 8.01 -3.71 11.37
C GLY A 144 8.73 -4.22 12.61
N ALA A 145 8.08 -4.22 13.78
CA ALA A 145 8.68 -4.69 15.02
C ALA A 145 8.72 -6.23 15.08
N VAL A 146 7.76 -6.91 14.46
CA VAL A 146 7.81 -8.37 14.24
C VAL A 146 8.96 -8.72 13.28
N VAL A 147 9.00 -8.06 12.12
CA VAL A 147 10.03 -8.23 11.08
C VAL A 147 11.44 -7.99 11.63
N ALA A 148 11.66 -6.89 12.35
CA ALA A 148 12.98 -6.54 12.89
C ALA A 148 13.48 -7.49 13.99
N ARG A 149 12.58 -8.19 14.69
CA ARG A 149 12.93 -9.13 15.78
C ARG A 149 12.98 -10.59 15.34
N ARG A 150 12.57 -10.89 14.11
CA ARG A 150 12.57 -12.25 13.57
C ARG A 150 14.01 -12.78 13.50
N SER A 151 14.23 -13.97 14.07
CA SER A 151 15.56 -14.58 14.15
C SER A 151 16.08 -14.99 12.77
N PRO A 152 17.40 -15.19 12.59
CA PRO A 152 17.95 -15.69 11.33
C PRO A 152 17.31 -17.00 10.86
N ALA A 153 17.09 -17.96 11.76
CA ALA A 153 16.42 -19.21 11.44
C ALA A 153 14.93 -19.03 11.09
N GLY A 154 14.28 -18.03 11.69
CA GLY A 154 12.91 -17.65 11.34
C GLY A 154 12.83 -17.06 9.93
N TRP A 155 13.76 -16.17 9.58
CA TRP A 155 13.87 -15.62 8.23
C TRP A 155 14.19 -16.70 7.19
N GLU A 156 15.15 -17.58 7.47
CA GLU A 156 15.49 -18.70 6.59
C GLU A 156 14.25 -19.57 6.29
N ALA A 157 13.44 -19.88 7.32
CA ALA A 157 12.21 -20.64 7.14
C ALA A 157 11.16 -19.88 6.30
N VAL A 158 10.96 -18.58 6.56
CA VAL A 158 10.01 -17.74 5.82
C VAL A 158 10.42 -17.58 4.37
N ASP A 159 11.67 -17.22 4.08
CA ASP A 159 12.16 -17.01 2.72
C ASP A 159 12.08 -18.31 1.92
N THR A 160 12.47 -19.43 2.53
CA THR A 160 12.37 -20.75 1.89
C THR A 160 10.91 -21.08 1.57
N LEU A 161 9.99 -20.85 2.52
CA LEU A 161 8.55 -21.08 2.32
C LEU A 161 7.96 -20.21 1.20
N VAL A 162 8.28 -18.91 1.17
CA VAL A 162 7.79 -17.97 0.15
C VAL A 162 8.32 -18.30 -1.25
N ALA A 163 9.53 -18.88 -1.33
CA ALA A 163 10.09 -19.37 -2.58
C ALA A 163 9.41 -20.64 -3.11
N GLN A 164 8.70 -21.39 -2.26
CA GLN A 164 8.01 -22.61 -2.71
C GLN A 164 6.79 -22.28 -3.56
N ARG A 165 6.51 -23.16 -4.52
CA ARG A 165 5.33 -23.14 -5.38
C ARG A 165 4.63 -24.49 -5.26
N GLY A 166 3.30 -24.50 -5.40
CA GLY A 166 2.51 -25.73 -5.39
C GLY A 166 2.08 -26.21 -4.00
N PRO A 167 1.53 -27.44 -3.93
CA PRO A 167 0.93 -27.97 -2.71
C PRO A 167 1.99 -28.32 -1.66
N ALA A 168 1.62 -28.21 -0.38
CA ALA A 168 2.46 -28.54 0.78
C ALA A 168 3.82 -27.79 0.85
N PRO A 169 3.83 -26.44 0.84
CA PRO A 169 5.06 -25.65 0.84
C PRO A 169 5.95 -25.89 2.08
N GLN A 170 5.40 -26.25 3.24
CA GLN A 170 6.19 -26.56 4.43
C GLN A 170 7.04 -27.84 4.29
N ARG A 171 6.52 -28.86 3.61
CA ARG A 171 7.26 -30.10 3.32
C ARG A 171 8.41 -29.84 2.37
N ALA A 172 8.15 -29.06 1.31
CA ALA A 172 9.19 -28.66 0.38
C ALA A 172 10.29 -27.83 1.07
N SER A 173 9.91 -26.88 1.93
CA SER A 173 10.87 -26.12 2.74
C SER A 173 11.70 -27.01 3.68
N ALA A 174 11.09 -28.02 4.29
CA ALA A 174 11.80 -28.96 5.18
C ALA A 174 12.89 -29.73 4.42
N ALA A 175 12.59 -30.17 3.19
CA ALA A 175 13.56 -30.84 2.32
C ALA A 175 14.72 -29.92 1.91
N VAL A 176 14.44 -28.67 1.55
CA VAL A 176 15.46 -27.67 1.19
C VAL A 176 16.37 -27.37 2.39
N LEU A 177 15.78 -27.17 3.56
CA LEU A 177 16.50 -26.83 4.80
C LEU A 177 17.13 -28.05 5.49
N ARG A 178 16.87 -29.27 5.01
CA ARG A 178 17.33 -30.54 5.59
C ARG A 178 16.98 -30.67 7.07
N VAL A 179 15.76 -30.27 7.43
CA VAL A 179 15.18 -30.40 8.78
C VAL A 179 13.81 -31.08 8.71
N SER A 180 13.20 -31.39 9.85
CA SER A 180 11.83 -31.93 9.86
C SER A 180 10.77 -30.86 9.54
N GLU A 181 9.61 -31.28 9.03
CA GLU A 181 8.44 -30.39 8.87
C GLU A 181 8.05 -29.72 10.18
N GLN A 182 8.16 -30.45 11.31
CA GLN A 182 7.94 -29.91 12.65
C GLN A 182 8.91 -28.77 12.98
N ALA A 183 10.19 -28.88 12.61
CA ALA A 183 11.18 -27.83 12.82
C ALA A 183 10.87 -26.58 11.98
N VAL A 184 10.44 -26.75 10.73
CA VAL A 184 9.96 -25.63 9.89
C VAL A 184 8.74 -24.96 10.53
N SER A 185 7.73 -25.74 10.93
CA SER A 185 6.53 -25.23 11.58
C SER A 185 6.84 -24.44 12.86
N GLN A 186 7.75 -24.92 13.70
CA GLN A 186 8.20 -24.21 14.90
C GLN A 186 8.89 -22.89 14.56
N ARG A 187 9.79 -22.86 13.55
CA ARG A 187 10.46 -21.64 13.11
C ARG A 187 9.47 -20.62 12.55
N LEU A 188 8.50 -21.04 11.74
CA LEU A 188 7.46 -20.16 11.19
C LEU A 188 6.57 -19.56 12.29
N ARG A 189 6.21 -20.35 13.30
CA ARG A 189 5.44 -19.88 14.46
C ARG A 189 6.24 -18.88 15.30
N ALA A 190 7.50 -19.19 15.59
CA ALA A 190 8.39 -18.27 16.31
C ALA A 190 8.65 -16.97 15.52
N ALA A 191 8.58 -17.05 14.18
CA ALA A 191 8.69 -15.91 13.28
C ALA A 191 7.40 -15.09 13.12
N LEU A 192 6.29 -15.51 13.75
CA LEU A 192 4.95 -14.94 13.59
C LEU A 192 4.55 -14.80 12.11
N TRP A 193 4.90 -15.80 11.29
CA TRP A 193 4.69 -15.72 9.85
C TRP A 193 3.21 -15.69 9.47
N ALA A 194 2.38 -16.51 10.10
CA ALA A 194 0.96 -16.57 9.78
C ALA A 194 0.24 -15.25 10.09
N GLU A 195 0.60 -14.65 11.22
CA GLU A 195 0.06 -13.38 11.70
C GLU A 195 0.51 -12.21 10.83
N ASP A 196 1.82 -12.15 10.50
CA ASP A 196 2.38 -11.19 9.55
C ASP A 196 1.68 -11.27 8.18
N ALA A 197 1.58 -12.47 7.61
CA ALA A 197 0.93 -12.68 6.32
C ALA A 197 -0.56 -12.31 6.33
N ALA A 198 -1.28 -12.65 7.40
CA ALA A 198 -2.71 -12.36 7.52
C ALA A 198 -3.03 -10.86 7.65
N VAL A 199 -2.12 -10.07 8.23
CA VAL A 199 -2.38 -8.66 8.52
C VAL A 199 -1.86 -7.69 7.44
N ARG A 200 -0.95 -8.12 6.55
CA ARG A 200 -0.48 -7.33 5.41
C ARG A 200 -1.60 -6.75 4.53
N PRO A 201 -2.66 -7.50 4.17
CA PRO A 201 -3.79 -6.95 3.41
C PRO A 201 -4.51 -5.82 4.13
N LEU A 202 -4.60 -5.85 5.47
CA LEU A 202 -5.20 -4.76 6.23
C LEU A 202 -4.34 -3.49 6.14
N ALA A 203 -3.02 -3.61 6.28
CA ALA A 203 -2.12 -2.47 6.12
C ALA A 203 -2.21 -1.85 4.72
N ALA A 204 -2.29 -2.68 3.68
CA ALA A 204 -2.49 -2.22 2.30
C ALA A 204 -3.82 -1.47 2.13
N ARG A 205 -4.93 -2.01 2.65
CA ARG A 205 -6.24 -1.33 2.58
C ARG A 205 -6.24 0.03 3.28
N LEU A 206 -5.56 0.16 4.43
CA LEU A 206 -5.45 1.44 5.14
C LEU A 206 -4.64 2.46 4.32
N LEU A 207 -3.49 2.04 3.75
CA LEU A 207 -2.70 2.92 2.88
C LEU A 207 -3.48 3.35 1.63
N ARG A 208 -4.23 2.42 1.01
CA ARG A 208 -5.10 2.71 -0.12
C ARG A 208 -6.18 3.74 0.26
N ALA A 209 -6.90 3.49 1.35
CA ALA A 209 -8.00 4.34 1.79
C ALA A 209 -7.54 5.76 2.15
N ALA A 210 -6.37 5.91 2.79
CA ALA A 210 -5.81 7.23 3.08
C ALA A 210 -5.15 7.92 1.86
N GLY A 211 -4.78 7.17 0.83
CA GLY A 211 -4.12 7.69 -0.38
C GLY A 211 -5.03 7.94 -1.58
N ALA A 212 -6.31 7.56 -1.48
CA ALA A 212 -7.34 7.82 -2.49
C ALA A 212 -7.66 9.32 -2.55
N GLU A 213 -7.72 9.86 -3.76
CA GLU A 213 -8.19 11.24 -3.97
C GLU A 213 -9.67 11.35 -3.59
N PRO A 214 -10.12 12.51 -3.08
CA PRO A 214 -11.55 12.76 -2.95
C PRO A 214 -12.19 12.65 -4.33
N VAL A 215 -13.33 11.95 -4.38
CA VAL A 215 -14.26 12.16 -5.48
C VAL A 215 -14.69 13.62 -5.35
N SER A 216 -14.40 14.42 -6.37
CA SER A 216 -14.88 15.79 -6.49
C SER A 216 -16.42 15.74 -6.52
N ASP A 217 -17.09 16.60 -5.76
CA ASP A 217 -18.57 16.73 -5.86
C ASP A 217 -19.00 17.10 -7.29
N ASP A 218 -18.13 17.76 -8.07
CA ASP A 218 -18.34 18.09 -9.48
C ASP A 218 -18.56 16.85 -10.39
N ASP A 219 -18.09 15.65 -10.01
CA ASP A 219 -18.32 14.42 -10.79
C ASP A 219 -19.69 13.78 -10.49
N MET A 220 -20.43 14.27 -9.50
CA MET A 220 -21.76 13.78 -9.11
C MET A 220 -22.91 14.54 -9.78
N ASP A 221 -22.71 15.81 -10.12
CA ASP A 221 -23.74 16.65 -10.78
C ASP A 221 -23.94 16.28 -12.28
N ASP A 222 -22.91 15.76 -12.96
CA ASP A 222 -23.00 15.36 -14.37
C ASP A 222 -23.82 14.06 -14.60
N ALA A 223 -24.17 13.33 -13.54
CA ALA A 223 -24.93 12.08 -13.63
C ALA A 223 -26.46 12.28 -13.55
N ASP A 224 -26.92 13.37 -12.93
CA ASP A 224 -28.36 13.64 -12.72
C ASP A 224 -29.02 14.41 -13.88
N ASP A 225 -28.24 15.06 -14.76
CA ASP A 225 -28.77 15.81 -15.92
C ASP A 225 -29.09 14.94 -17.16
N ALA A 226 -28.82 13.63 -17.13
CA ALA A 226 -29.01 12.74 -18.27
C ALA A 226 -30.42 12.11 -18.38
N ASP A 227 -31.27 12.18 -17.34
CA ASP A 227 -32.59 11.51 -17.31
C ASP A 227 -33.79 12.46 -17.56
N GLY A 228 -33.52 13.70 -17.99
CA GLY A 228 -34.51 14.76 -18.07
C GLY A 228 -35.00 15.16 -19.46
N VAL A 229 -35.15 14.26 -20.45
CA VAL A 229 -35.75 14.65 -21.75
C VAL A 229 -36.72 13.61 -22.32
N ASP A 230 -37.98 14.07 -22.42
CA ASP A 230 -39.06 13.72 -23.34
C ASP A 230 -39.98 12.52 -23.05
N GLU A 231 -41.27 12.83 -22.85
CA GLU A 231 -42.37 12.42 -23.74
C GLU A 231 -43.71 12.87 -23.13
N ARG A 232 -44.22 14.02 -23.58
CA ARG A 232 -45.67 14.31 -23.52
C ARG A 232 -46.13 14.66 -24.91
N ASP A 233 -46.35 13.62 -25.71
CA ASP A 233 -47.06 13.72 -26.97
C ASP A 233 -48.51 13.26 -26.78
N GLY A 234 -49.44 14.05 -27.33
CA GLY A 234 -50.87 13.83 -27.21
C GLY A 234 -51.40 12.91 -28.30
N ALA A 235 -52.49 12.19 -28.02
CA ALA A 235 -53.44 11.79 -29.07
C ALA A 235 -54.81 11.41 -28.47
N ALA A 236 -55.84 11.97 -29.09
CA ALA A 236 -57.25 11.67 -28.89
C ALA A 236 -57.62 10.27 -29.42
N GLY A 237 -58.70 9.70 -28.86
CA GLY A 237 -59.33 8.47 -29.35
C GLY A 237 -60.71 8.25 -28.74
N ASP A 238 -61.72 8.80 -29.40
CA ASP A 238 -63.15 8.50 -29.26
C ASP A 238 -63.45 7.04 -29.68
N GLY A 239 -64.46 6.39 -29.06
CA GLY A 239 -64.90 5.07 -29.50
C GLY A 239 -65.71 4.23 -28.50
N SER A 240 -66.97 4.61 -28.31
CA SER A 240 -68.09 3.83 -27.75
C SER A 240 -68.05 2.31 -28.00
N ARG A 241 -68.36 1.51 -26.97
CA ARG A 241 -69.35 0.40 -27.06
C ARG A 241 -69.82 -0.10 -25.68
N ASP A 242 -71.13 -0.31 -25.70
CA ASP A 242 -72.12 -0.69 -24.69
C ASP A 242 -72.10 -2.20 -24.32
N VAL A 243 -73.01 -2.57 -23.41
CA VAL A 243 -73.34 -3.88 -22.77
C VAL A 243 -72.68 -4.05 -21.40
N GLY A 244 -73.35 -4.19 -20.25
CA GLY A 244 -74.74 -4.52 -19.93
C GLY A 244 -74.75 -5.51 -18.74
N GLU A 245 -75.72 -5.33 -17.83
CA GLU A 245 -76.23 -6.28 -16.81
C GLU A 245 -75.57 -6.47 -15.42
N GLU A 246 -76.26 -5.88 -14.43
CA GLU A 246 -76.98 -6.53 -13.31
C GLU A 246 -76.28 -7.29 -12.15
N ARG A 247 -76.66 -6.83 -10.94
CA ARG A 247 -76.95 -7.50 -9.63
C ARG A 247 -76.14 -6.83 -8.51
N GLY A 248 -76.69 -6.31 -7.41
CA GLY A 248 -78.05 -6.28 -6.87
C GLY A 248 -77.96 -6.04 -5.36
N ARG A 249 -78.77 -5.10 -4.84
CA ARG A 249 -79.42 -5.01 -3.51
C ARG A 249 -79.70 -3.57 -3.14
#